data_AF-A0A951LHM8-F1
#
_entry.id   AF-A0A951LHM8-F1
#
_cell.length_a   1.000
_cell.length_b   1.000
_cell.length_c   1.000
_cell.angle_alpha   90.00
_cell.angle_beta   90.00
_cell.angle_gamma   90.00
#
_symmetry.space_group_name_H-M   'P 1'
#
loop_
_entity.id
_entity.type
_entity.pdbx_description
1 polymer ?
#
loop_
_entity_poly.entity_id
_entity_poly.type
_entity_poly.pdbx_seq_one_letter_code
_entity_poly.pdbx_strand_id
1 'polypeptide(L)'
;MQVTAEELRDWTRDFYNVLMEPNGSSLLDLFSSTIAKQPNHHFQRVLMEVRDALMAGHSLSGAMSQHPDVFNATYITIIRYGEIYGEVDLTLQRFLERPEDMQPRCQVRPPQ
;
A
#
# COMPACT_ATOMS: atom_id res chain seq x y z
N MET A 1 -12.15 16.21 -1.43
CA MET A 1 -10.68 16.24 -1.56
C MET A 1 -10.30 14.84 -2.02
N GLN A 2 -9.68 14.69 -3.18
CA GLN A 2 -9.33 13.37 -3.74
C GLN A 2 -7.86 13.08 -3.46
N VAL A 3 -7.50 11.81 -3.28
CA VAL A 3 -6.09 11.37 -3.28
C VAL A 3 -5.68 11.11 -4.71
N THR A 4 -4.58 11.71 -5.14
CA THR A 4 -4.03 11.51 -6.48
C THR A 4 -3.16 10.25 -6.53
N ALA A 5 -2.97 9.70 -7.74
CA ALA A 5 -2.08 8.56 -7.94
C ALA A 5 -0.62 8.87 -7.58
N GLU A 6 -0.20 10.13 -7.75
CA GLU A 6 1.13 10.62 -7.36
C GLU A 6 1.29 10.62 -5.83
N GLU A 7 0.31 11.15 -5.09
CA GLU A 7 0.31 11.11 -3.62
C GLU A 7 0.34 9.68 -3.08
N LEU A 8 -0.43 8.76 -3.67
CA LEU A 8 -0.40 7.34 -3.28
C LEU A 8 0.98 6.72 -3.54
N ARG A 9 1.60 7.03 -4.69
CA ARG A 9 2.93 6.53 -5.05
C ARG A 9 4.00 7.07 -4.10
N ASP A 10 3.97 8.37 -3.82
CA ASP A 10 4.90 9.01 -2.89
C ASP A 10 4.76 8.43 -1.49
N TRP A 11 3.53 8.28 -0.99
CA TRP A 11 3.29 7.61 0.29
C TRP A 11 3.78 6.16 0.28
N THR A 12 3.55 5.40 -0.80
CA THR A 12 4.00 4.00 -0.88
C THR A 12 5.53 3.91 -0.87
N ARG A 13 6.24 4.86 -1.49
CA ARG A 13 7.70 4.94 -1.44
C ARG A 13 8.17 5.22 -0.01
N ASP A 14 7.55 6.19 0.65
CA ASP A 14 7.91 6.52 2.03
C ASP A 14 7.62 5.35 2.98
N PHE A 15 6.50 4.67 2.81
CA PHE A 15 6.15 3.46 3.55
C PHE A 15 7.18 2.35 3.36
N TYR A 16 7.59 2.08 2.11
CA TYR A 16 8.63 1.08 1.80
C TYR A 16 9.99 1.45 2.40
N ASN A 17 10.39 2.72 2.32
CA ASN A 17 11.68 3.16 2.88
C ASN A 17 11.76 2.90 4.38
N VAL A 18 10.69 3.21 5.12
CA VAL A 18 10.62 2.98 6.58
C VAL A 18 10.53 1.48 6.89
N LEU A 19 9.82 0.70 6.07
CA LEU A 19 9.76 -0.77 6.20
C LEU A 19 11.14 -1.43 6.07
N MET A 20 12.00 -0.88 5.21
CA MET A 20 13.36 -1.39 4.98
C MET A 20 14.39 -0.88 6.00
N GLU A 21 14.00 -0.02 6.95
CA GLU A 21 14.92 0.45 7.97
C GLU A 21 15.38 -0.71 8.90
N PRO A 22 16.68 -0.80 9.22
CA PRO A 22 17.26 -1.95 9.91
C PRO A 22 16.81 -2.10 11.38
N ASN A 23 16.04 -1.15 11.90
CA ASN A 23 15.51 -1.13 13.26
C ASN A 23 14.23 -1.97 13.43
N GLY A 24 13.67 -2.53 12.36
CA GLY A 24 12.56 -3.50 12.46
C GLY A 24 11.29 -2.89 13.07
N SER A 25 10.80 -1.82 12.47
CA SER A 25 9.58 -1.13 12.88
C SER A 25 8.33 -2.00 12.65
N SER A 26 7.41 -2.00 13.62
CA SER A 26 6.11 -2.67 13.47
C SER A 26 5.30 -1.97 12.38
N LEU A 27 4.42 -2.70 11.66
CA LEU A 27 3.47 -2.10 10.71
C LEU A 27 2.71 -0.91 11.32
N LEU A 28 2.33 -1.00 12.60
CA LEU A 28 1.62 0.10 13.27
C LEU A 28 2.48 1.38 13.43
N ASP A 29 3.78 1.21 13.66
CA ASP A 29 4.74 2.32 13.76
C ASP A 29 5.00 2.94 12.38
N LEU A 30 5.10 2.10 11.34
CA LEU A 30 5.21 2.55 9.94
C LEU A 30 4.02 3.42 9.54
N PHE A 31 2.81 2.96 9.83
CA PHE A 31 1.59 3.74 9.60
C PHE A 31 1.63 5.05 10.37
N SER A 32 1.97 5.03 11.66
CA SER A 32 2.02 6.23 12.48
C SER A 32 3.05 7.26 11.98
N SER A 33 4.22 6.81 11.54
CA SER A 33 5.27 7.65 10.95
C SER A 33 4.85 8.28 9.62
N THR A 34 4.23 7.51 8.74
CA THR A 34 3.81 8.01 7.42
C THR A 34 2.55 8.89 7.50
N ILE A 35 1.62 8.61 8.42
CA ILE A 35 0.45 9.46 8.73
C ILE A 35 0.89 10.85 9.20
N ALA A 36 1.94 10.93 10.04
CA ALA A 36 2.44 12.20 10.55
C ALA A 36 3.06 13.09 9.45
N LYS A 37 3.54 12.50 8.36
CA LYS A 37 4.16 13.20 7.22
C LYS A 37 3.17 13.54 6.10
N GLN A 38 1.94 13.02 6.14
CA GLN A 38 0.96 13.15 5.06
C GLN A 38 0.30 14.54 5.05
N PRO A 39 0.56 15.41 4.06
CA PRO A 39 -0.07 16.73 3.98
C PRO A 39 -1.57 16.68 3.66
N ASN A 40 -2.05 15.63 2.99
CA ASN A 40 -3.45 15.53 2.59
C ASN A 40 -4.30 14.98 3.75
N HIS A 41 -5.12 15.84 4.35
CA HIS A 41 -5.99 15.47 5.49
C HIS A 41 -6.98 14.34 5.18
N HIS A 42 -7.48 14.24 3.94
CA HIS A 42 -8.34 13.12 3.54
C HIS A 42 -7.54 11.81 3.52
N PHE A 43 -6.35 11.84 2.91
CA PHE A 43 -5.50 10.67 2.88
C PHE A 43 -5.03 10.27 4.29
N GLN A 44 -4.69 11.25 5.13
CA GLN A 44 -4.33 11.03 6.53
C GLN A 44 -5.44 10.30 7.30
N ARG A 45 -6.72 10.69 7.09
CA ARG A 45 -7.86 10.00 7.69
C ARG A 45 -7.95 8.56 7.23
N VAL A 46 -7.87 8.31 5.92
CA VAL A 46 -7.90 6.95 5.36
C VAL A 46 -6.79 6.09 5.95
N LEU A 47 -5.58 6.62 6.06
CA LEU A 47 -4.44 5.89 6.64
C LEU A 47 -4.64 5.58 8.14
N MET A 48 -5.26 6.49 8.90
CA MET A 48 -5.63 6.23 10.30
C MET A 48 -6.68 5.11 10.40
N GLU A 49 -7.70 5.13 9.55
CA GLU A 49 -8.74 4.08 9.50
C GLU A 49 -8.13 2.71 9.16
N VAL A 50 -7.20 2.65 8.20
CA VAL A 50 -6.44 1.43 7.87
C VAL A 50 -5.63 0.95 9.07
N ARG A 51 -4.90 1.85 9.76
CA ARG A 51 -4.12 1.50 10.95
C ARG A 51 -5.01 0.95 12.07
N ASP A 52 -6.15 1.58 12.31
CA ASP A 52 -7.07 1.17 13.38
C ASP A 52 -7.70 -0.20 13.06
N ALA A 53 -7.98 -0.49 11.78
CA ALA A 53 -8.40 -1.81 11.34
C ALA A 53 -7.30 -2.89 11.53
N LEU A 54 -6.03 -2.56 11.26
CA LEU A 54 -4.91 -3.45 11.57
C LEU A 54 -4.83 -3.76 13.07
N MET A 55 -5.00 -2.74 13.93
CA MET A 55 -5.05 -2.93 15.38
C MET A 55 -6.21 -3.83 15.83
N ALA A 56 -7.34 -3.78 15.11
CA ALA A 56 -8.48 -4.66 15.35
C ALA A 56 -8.29 -6.10 14.81
N GLY A 57 -7.16 -6.39 14.16
CA GLY A 57 -6.81 -7.73 13.66
C GLY A 57 -7.22 -8.01 12.22
N HIS A 58 -7.60 -6.99 11.45
CA HIS A 58 -7.79 -7.15 10.01
C HIS A 58 -6.44 -7.33 9.30
N SER A 59 -6.44 -8.02 8.15
CA SER A 59 -5.30 -8.02 7.25
C SER A 59 -5.10 -6.64 6.63
N LEU A 60 -3.88 -6.32 6.21
CA LEU A 60 -3.51 -5.07 5.54
C LEU A 60 -4.31 -4.86 4.25
N SER A 61 -4.39 -5.89 3.40
CA SER A 61 -5.22 -5.89 2.20
C SER A 61 -6.71 -5.73 2.51
N GLY A 62 -7.18 -6.35 3.60
CA GLY A 62 -8.56 -6.23 4.06
C GLY A 62 -8.88 -4.80 4.51
N ALA A 63 -8.00 -4.20 5.32
CA ALA A 63 -8.11 -2.82 5.77
C ALA A 63 -8.09 -1.83 4.60
N MET A 64 -7.13 -1.96 3.68
CA MET A 64 -7.03 -1.11 2.49
C MET A 64 -8.23 -1.26 1.55
N SER A 65 -8.83 -2.45 1.46
CA SER A 65 -10.01 -2.68 0.61
C SER A 65 -11.26 -1.92 1.02
N GLN A 66 -11.31 -1.41 2.25
CA GLN A 66 -12.40 -0.56 2.73
C GLN A 66 -12.37 0.85 2.12
N HIS A 67 -11.25 1.23 1.49
CA HIS A 67 -11.04 2.54 0.86
C HIS A 67 -10.69 2.42 -0.63
N PRO A 68 -11.62 1.91 -1.47
CA PRO A 68 -11.39 1.69 -2.90
C PRO A 68 -11.22 3.00 -3.70
N ASP A 69 -11.58 4.14 -3.12
CA ASP A 69 -11.36 5.49 -3.67
C ASP A 69 -9.88 5.90 -3.62
N VAL A 70 -9.09 5.29 -2.74
CA VAL A 70 -7.65 5.51 -2.59
C VAL A 70 -6.86 4.31 -3.09
N PHE A 71 -7.19 3.10 -2.62
CA PHE A 71 -6.49 1.87 -2.98
C PHE A 71 -7.29 1.10 -4.03
N ASN A 72 -6.83 1.13 -5.27
CA ASN A 72 -7.50 0.37 -6.33
C ASN A 72 -7.33 -1.15 -6.16
N ALA A 73 -8.13 -1.93 -6.89
CA ALA A 73 -8.12 -3.38 -6.81
C ALA A 73 -6.76 -4.02 -7.11
N THR A 74 -5.96 -3.41 -8.00
CA THR A 74 -4.61 -3.89 -8.34
C THR A 74 -3.68 -3.73 -7.14
N TYR A 75 -3.69 -2.57 -6.49
CA TYR A 75 -2.90 -2.28 -5.29
C TYR A 75 -3.24 -3.28 -4.18
N ILE A 76 -4.53 -3.46 -3.90
CA ILE A 76 -5.01 -4.42 -2.88
C ILE A 76 -4.55 -5.84 -3.21
N THR A 77 -4.61 -6.24 -4.48
CA THR A 77 -4.19 -7.57 -4.93
C THR A 77 -2.70 -7.78 -4.67
N ILE A 78 -1.86 -6.82 -5.06
CA ILE A 78 -0.41 -6.81 -4.82
C ILE A 78 -0.12 -6.97 -3.32
N ILE A 79 -0.72 -6.12 -2.47
CA ILE A 79 -0.55 -6.21 -1.02
C ILE A 79 -0.99 -7.58 -0.47
N ARG A 80 -2.14 -8.09 -0.93
CA ARG A 80 -2.65 -9.41 -0.51
C ARG A 80 -1.68 -10.54 -0.86
N TYR A 81 -1.07 -10.50 -2.04
CA TYR A 81 -0.02 -11.45 -2.41
C TYR A 81 1.16 -11.35 -1.43
N GLY A 82 1.67 -10.14 -1.19
CA GLY A 82 2.74 -9.91 -0.23
C GLY A 82 2.40 -10.44 1.17
N GLU A 83 1.18 -10.22 1.66
CA GLU A 83 0.74 -10.71 2.98
C GLU A 83 0.69 -12.23 3.07
N ILE A 84 0.16 -12.91 2.05
CA ILE A 84 0.01 -14.37 2.05
C ILE A 84 1.39 -15.06 2.02
N TYR A 85 2.32 -14.51 1.25
CA TYR A 85 3.67 -15.10 1.10
C TYR A 85 4.68 -14.57 2.11
N GLY A 86 4.33 -13.55 2.91
CA GLY A 86 5.26 -12.88 3.83
C GLY A 86 6.31 -12.02 3.12
N GLU A 87 6.03 -11.59 1.89
CA GLU A 87 6.92 -10.85 0.98
C GLU A 87 6.34 -9.48 0.62
N VAL A 88 5.78 -8.77 1.63
CA VAL A 88 5.17 -7.44 1.44
C VAL A 88 6.21 -6.43 0.93
N ASP A 89 7.45 -6.51 1.44
CA ASP A 89 8.59 -5.71 1.01
C ASP A 89 8.90 -5.90 -0.48
N LEU A 90 9.09 -7.14 -0.93
CA LEU A 90 9.38 -7.46 -2.33
C LEU A 90 8.25 -7.02 -3.26
N THR A 91 7.01 -7.18 -2.79
CA THR A 91 5.83 -6.88 -3.59
C THR A 91 5.60 -5.37 -3.70
N LEU A 92 5.88 -4.61 -2.64
CA LEU A 92 5.91 -3.14 -2.66
C LEU A 92 7.06 -2.59 -3.51
N GLN A 93 8.24 -3.21 -3.46
CA GLN A 93 9.36 -2.84 -4.32
C GLN A 93 8.96 -2.95 -5.80
N ARG A 94 8.35 -4.07 -6.19
CA ARG A 94 7.85 -4.28 -7.57
C ARG A 94 6.82 -3.23 -7.97
N PHE A 95 5.93 -2.84 -7.04
CA PHE A 95 4.97 -1.76 -7.27
C PHE A 95 5.66 -0.42 -7.57
N LEU A 96 6.74 -0.10 -6.84
CA LEU A 96 7.49 1.16 -7.01
C LEU A 96 8.32 1.18 -8.31
N GLU A 97 8.87 0.03 -8.70
CA GLU A 97 9.62 -0.13 -9.95
C GLU A 97 8.71 -0.09 -11.19
N ARG A 98 7.46 -0.57 -11.07
CA ARG A 98 6.52 -0.73 -12.19
C ARG A 98 5.12 -0.23 -11.84
N PRO A 99 4.90 1.10 -11.78
CA PRO A 99 3.56 1.66 -11.55
C PRO A 99 2.57 1.29 -12.66
N GLU A 100 3.06 0.94 -13.85
CA GLU A 100 2.30 0.50 -15.03
C GLU A 100 1.76 -0.94 -14.96
N ASP A 101 2.24 -1.77 -14.02
CA ASP A 101 1.55 -3.04 -13.67
C ASP A 101 0.16 -2.77 -13.03
N MET A 102 -0.23 -1.49 -12.85
CA MET A 102 -1.63 -1.05 -12.67
C MET A 102 -2.59 -1.57 -13.75
N GLN A 103 -2.11 -1.89 -14.94
CA GLN A 103 -2.98 -2.48 -15.96
C GLN A 103 -3.27 -3.94 -15.59
N PRO A 104 -4.54 -4.34 -15.44
CA PRO A 104 -4.86 -5.76 -15.35
C PRO A 104 -4.17 -6.44 -16.52
N ARG A 105 -3.41 -7.50 -16.25
CA ARG A 105 -2.83 -8.35 -17.30
C ARG A 105 -3.96 -9.10 -18.01
N CYS A 106 -4.77 -8.37 -18.76
CA CYS A 106 -5.42 -8.85 -19.96
C CYS A 106 -4.58 -8.40 -21.16
N GLN A 107 -3.27 -8.65 -21.11
CA GLN A 107 -2.53 -8.99 -22.29
C GLN A 107 -1.95 -10.38 -22.05
N VAL A 108 -2.79 -11.36 -22.39
CA VAL A 108 -2.30 -12.67 -22.79
C VAL A 108 -1.34 -12.40 -23.95
N ARG A 109 -0.03 -12.54 -23.75
CA ARG A 109 0.88 -12.63 -24.89
C ARG A 109 0.53 -13.95 -25.59
N PRO A 110 0.17 -13.97 -26.88
CA PRO A 110 0.03 -15.24 -27.58
C PRO A 110 1.40 -15.95 -27.55
N PRO A 111 1.42 -17.29 -27.43
CA PRO A 111 2.66 -18.05 -27.54
C PRO A 111 3.28 -17.79 -28.92
N GLN A 112 4.60 -17.57 -28.92
CA GLN A 112 5.39 -17.60 -30.16
C GLN A 112 5.43 -19.02 -30.71
#